data_AF-A0A7J4ZSK3-F1
#
_entry.id   AF-A0A7J4ZSK3-F1
#
_cell.length_a   1.000
_cell.length_b   1.000
_cell.length_c   1.000
_cell.angle_alpha   90.00
_cell.angle_beta   90.00
_cell.angle_gamma   90.00
#
_symmetry.space_group_name_H-M   'P 1'
#
loop_
_entity.id
_entity.type
_entity.pdbx_description
1 polymer ?
#
loop_
_entity_poly.entity_id
_entity_poly.type
_entity_poly.pdbx_seq_one_letter_code
_entity_poly.pdbx_strand_id
1 'polypeptide(L)'
;MKKFVLSLLICFAVMTGCSKPESEIYGTWKAEGFDFVAEFSNDHTGTSTSAMGKTSFTWMVQSDGRIKIIDPFKKDIFLKFRGDSLKIDGSSLTLTKIK
;
A
#
# COMPACT_ATOMS: atom_id res chain seq x y z
N MET A 1 -24.14 -42.69 -3.22
CA MET A 1 -22.95 -42.03 -2.64
C MET A 1 -22.72 -40.75 -3.47
N LYS A 2 -23.21 -39.55 -3.06
CA LYS A 2 -22.49 -38.55 -2.22
C LYS A 2 -21.02 -38.44 -2.67
N LYS A 3 -20.47 -37.34 -3.20
CA LYS A 3 -20.76 -35.91 -3.11
C LYS A 3 -19.92 -35.10 -4.13
N PHE A 4 -20.46 -33.98 -4.63
CA PHE A 4 -19.84 -32.61 -4.72
C PHE A 4 -18.55 -32.48 -5.57
N VAL A 5 -18.26 -31.49 -6.42
CA VAL A 5 -18.58 -30.06 -6.62
C VAL A 5 -17.55 -29.66 -7.70
N LEU A 6 -17.66 -28.73 -8.64
CA LEU A 6 -18.66 -27.75 -9.06
C LEU A 6 -17.98 -27.05 -10.26
N SER A 7 -18.70 -26.85 -11.37
CA SER A 7 -18.27 -25.99 -12.46
C SER A 7 -18.10 -24.54 -11.97
N LEU A 8 -17.03 -23.86 -12.41
CA LEU A 8 -16.90 -22.39 -12.55
C LEU A 8 -15.59 -22.18 -13.35
N LEU A 9 -15.57 -21.99 -14.68
CA LEU A 9 -15.93 -20.78 -15.43
C LEU A 9 -15.80 -19.46 -14.64
N ILE A 10 -15.16 -18.48 -15.28
CA ILE A 10 -15.11 -17.03 -14.99
C ILE A 10 -13.80 -16.62 -14.29
N CYS A 11 -12.80 -16.26 -15.10
CA CYS A 11 -12.44 -14.88 -15.49
C CYS A 11 -11.47 -14.25 -14.48
N PHE A 12 -10.29 -13.85 -14.93
CA PHE A 12 -10.11 -12.53 -15.52
C PHE A 12 -8.67 -12.47 -16.01
N ALA A 13 -8.50 -12.18 -17.30
CA ALA A 13 -7.29 -11.53 -17.74
C ALA A 13 -7.17 -10.24 -16.92
N VAL A 14 -6.33 -10.24 -15.90
CA VAL A 14 -5.88 -9.01 -15.27
C VAL A 14 -4.74 -8.49 -16.15
N MET A 15 -5.09 -8.14 -17.41
CA MET A 15 -4.39 -7.05 -18.08
C MET A 15 -4.93 -5.76 -17.46
N THR A 16 -4.67 -5.56 -16.17
CA THR A 16 -4.82 -4.23 -15.60
C THR A 16 -3.62 -3.47 -16.07
N GLY A 17 -3.83 -2.57 -17.03
CA GLY A 17 -2.89 -1.49 -17.26
C GLY A 17 -2.49 -0.92 -15.90
N CYS A 18 -1.18 -0.68 -15.71
CA CYS A 18 -0.58 -0.13 -14.49
C CYS A 18 -1.63 0.67 -13.74
N SER A 19 -2.13 0.12 -12.63
CA SER A 19 -3.15 0.84 -11.89
C SER A 19 -2.46 2.14 -11.48
N LYS A 20 -2.99 3.30 -11.92
CA LYS A 20 -2.41 4.63 -11.63
C LYS A 20 -1.84 4.74 -10.20
N PRO A 21 -2.54 4.24 -9.16
CA PRO A 21 -2.04 4.25 -7.78
C PRO A 21 -0.72 3.50 -7.56
N GLU A 22 -0.48 2.37 -8.24
CA GLU A 22 0.75 1.58 -8.11
C GLU A 22 1.95 2.37 -8.63
N SER A 23 1.87 2.95 -9.83
CA SER A 23 2.99 3.76 -10.33
C SER A 23 3.20 5.05 -9.54
N GLU A 24 2.13 5.64 -9.01
CA GLU A 24 2.20 6.90 -8.29
C GLU A 24 2.83 6.75 -6.89
N ILE A 25 2.65 5.60 -6.23
CA ILE A 25 3.14 5.38 -4.86
C ILE A 25 4.64 5.13 -4.81
N TYR A 26 5.25 4.59 -5.86
CA TYR A 26 6.68 4.30 -5.87
C TYR A 26 7.50 5.53 -5.53
N GLY A 27 8.50 5.37 -4.65
CA GLY A 27 9.37 6.46 -4.22
C GLY A 27 9.38 6.64 -2.70
N THR A 28 9.93 7.77 -2.27
CA THR A 28 10.14 8.07 -0.85
C THR A 28 9.19 9.15 -0.39
N TRP A 29 8.53 8.89 0.74
CA TRP A 29 7.51 9.74 1.33
C TRP A 29 7.91 10.11 2.76
N LYS A 30 7.81 11.40 3.12
CA LYS A 30 8.16 11.89 4.45
C LYS A 30 6.92 12.40 5.17
N ALA A 31 6.77 12.05 6.45
CA ALA A 31 5.68 12.57 7.26
C ALA A 31 5.95 14.03 7.62
N GLU A 32 4.94 14.89 7.46
CA GLU A 32 5.04 16.27 7.89
C GLU A 32 5.08 16.38 9.41
N GLY A 33 6.10 17.05 9.94
CA GLY A 33 6.26 17.27 11.39
C GLY A 33 6.83 16.10 12.18
N PHE A 34 7.20 14.98 11.54
CA PHE A 34 7.79 13.82 12.19
C PHE A 34 9.06 13.36 11.47
N ASP A 35 10.00 12.80 12.23
CA ASP A 35 11.13 12.05 11.66
C ASP A 35 10.67 10.64 11.27
N PHE A 36 9.77 10.58 10.29
CA PHE A 36 9.28 9.34 9.69
C PHE A 36 9.36 9.44 8.17
N VAL A 37 9.98 8.43 7.57
CA VAL A 37 10.14 8.30 6.12
C VAL A 37 9.71 6.89 5.71
N ALA A 38 8.93 6.77 4.63
CA ALA A 38 8.54 5.50 4.04
C ALA A 38 8.95 5.45 2.58
N GLU A 39 9.66 4.41 2.19
CA GLU A 39 10.02 4.11 0.80
C GLU A 39 9.15 2.95 0.29
N PHE A 40 8.56 3.14 -0.89
CA PHE A 40 7.75 2.13 -1.58
C PHE A 40 8.45 1.71 -2.87
N SER A 41 8.69 0.41 -3.00
CA SER A 41 9.37 -0.21 -4.13
C SER A 41 8.38 -0.92 -5.06
N ASN A 42 8.74 -1.04 -6.34
CA ASN A 42 7.88 -1.63 -7.38
C ASN A 42 7.62 -3.13 -7.25
N ASP A 43 8.33 -3.80 -6.36
CA ASP A 43 8.17 -5.21 -6.01
C ASP A 43 7.19 -5.44 -4.86
N HIS A 44 6.37 -4.43 -4.51
CA HIS A 44 5.41 -4.47 -3.40
C HIS A 44 6.04 -4.57 -2.01
N THR A 45 7.32 -4.24 -1.90
CA THR A 45 8.00 -4.07 -0.62
C THR A 45 8.19 -2.58 -0.30
N GLY A 46 8.48 -2.29 0.96
CA GLY A 46 8.82 -0.96 1.40
C GLY A 46 9.61 -0.96 2.69
N THR A 47 10.21 0.18 3.00
CA THR A 47 10.97 0.39 4.24
C THR A 47 10.53 1.68 4.90
N SER A 48 10.15 1.59 6.17
CA SER A 48 9.92 2.75 7.02
C SER A 48 11.17 3.02 7.87
N THR A 49 11.52 4.28 8.05
CA THR A 49 12.61 4.75 8.91
C THR A 49 12.03 5.76 9.89
N SER A 50 12.33 5.58 11.17
CA SER A 50 11.98 6.52 12.23
C SER A 50 13.10 6.60 13.28
N ALA A 51 12.91 7.41 14.32
CA ALA A 51 13.80 7.43 15.49
C ALA A 51 14.00 6.04 16.15
N MET A 52 13.06 5.10 15.96
CA MET A 52 13.17 3.72 16.48
C MET A 52 13.98 2.79 15.56
N GLY A 53 14.41 3.26 14.39
CA GLY A 53 15.14 2.48 13.39
C GLY A 53 14.34 2.21 12.12
N LYS A 54 14.79 1.20 11.37
CA LYS A 54 14.21 0.80 10.09
C LYS A 54 13.30 -0.42 10.24
N THR A 55 12.18 -0.43 9.55
CA THR A 55 11.24 -1.55 9.52
C THR A 55 10.73 -1.78 8.11
N SER A 56 10.96 -2.98 7.58
CA SER A 56 10.44 -3.40 6.29
C SER A 56 8.95 -3.75 6.39
N PHE A 57 8.22 -3.51 5.32
CA PHE A 57 6.81 -3.86 5.19
C PHE A 57 6.50 -4.30 3.76
N THR A 58 5.34 -4.94 3.57
CA THR A 58 4.79 -5.20 2.24
C THR A 58 3.54 -4.37 2.04
N TRP A 59 3.15 -4.11 0.79
CA TRP A 59 2.00 -3.27 0.50
C TRP A 59 1.28 -3.73 -0.76
N MET A 60 0.02 -3.34 -0.89
CA MET A 60 -0.78 -3.62 -2.08
C MET A 60 -1.85 -2.55 -2.29
N VAL A 61 -2.26 -2.35 -3.55
CA VAL A 61 -3.42 -1.52 -3.86
C VAL A 61 -4.69 -2.37 -3.77
N GLN A 62 -5.67 -1.87 -3.02
CA GLN A 62 -6.99 -2.47 -2.86
C GLN A 62 -7.87 -2.12 -4.06
N SER A 63 -8.95 -2.88 -4.27
CA SER A 63 -9.91 -2.63 -5.36
C SER A 63 -10.60 -1.26 -5.31
N ASP A 64 -10.61 -0.60 -4.14
CA ASP A 64 -11.13 0.75 -3.94
C ASP A 64 -10.06 1.85 -4.11
N GLY A 65 -8.86 1.50 -4.57
CA GLY A 65 -7.75 2.42 -4.81
C GLY A 65 -6.96 2.81 -3.55
N ARG A 66 -7.31 2.29 -2.37
CA ARG A 66 -6.51 2.49 -1.15
C ARG A 66 -5.26 1.62 -1.19
N ILE A 67 -4.20 2.08 -0.54
CA ILE A 67 -2.99 1.29 -0.36
C ILE A 67 -3.06 0.64 1.01
N LYS A 68 -2.98 -0.68 1.08
CA LYS A 68 -2.88 -1.43 2.32
C LYS A 68 -1.42 -1.74 2.60
N ILE A 69 -0.91 -1.31 3.75
CA ILE A 69 0.35 -1.80 4.31
C ILE A 69 0.05 -3.07 5.11
N ILE A 70 0.78 -4.13 4.79
CA ILE A 70 0.70 -5.44 5.42
C ILE A 70 1.93 -5.58 6.32
N ASP A 71 1.70 -5.49 7.62
CA ASP A 71 2.67 -5.80 8.67
C ASP A 71 2.12 -6.98 9.47
N PRO A 72 2.81 -8.13 9.52
CA PRO A 72 2.31 -9.34 10.18
C PRO A 72 2.10 -9.19 11.69
N PHE A 73 2.65 -8.14 12.32
CA PHE A 73 2.57 -7.91 13.76
C PHE A 73 1.73 -6.68 14.14
N LYS A 74 1.19 -5.94 13.16
CA LYS A 74 0.39 -4.73 13.39
C LYS A 74 -0.98 -4.82 12.74
N LYS A 75 -1.89 -3.94 13.18
CA LYS A 75 -3.16 -3.70 12.49
C LYS A 75 -2.88 -3.25 11.05
N ASP A 76 -3.75 -3.68 10.14
CA ASP A 76 -3.78 -3.19 8.77
C ASP A 76 -3.79 -1.65 8.75
N ILE A 77 -2.81 -1.05 8.07
CA ILE A 77 -2.75 0.40 7.85
C ILE A 77 -3.19 0.67 6.42
N PHE A 78 -4.08 1.63 6.23
CA PHE A 78 -4.56 2.04 4.90
C PHE A 78 -4.10 3.46 4.60
N LEU A 79 -3.64 3.69 3.38
CA LEU A 79 -3.26 5.00 2.84
C LEU A 79 -4.15 5.37 1.66
N LYS A 80 -4.31 6.67 1.45
CA LYS A 80 -5.05 7.24 0.32
C LYS A 80 -4.27 8.39 -0.30
N PHE A 81 -4.25 8.45 -1.62
CA PHE A 81 -3.83 9.66 -2.32
C PHE A 81 -4.80 10.81 -2.05
N ARG A 82 -4.24 12.00 -1.83
CA ARG A 82 -4.93 13.28 -1.67
C ARG A 82 -4.11 14.33 -2.43
N GLY A 83 -4.33 14.43 -3.74
CA GLY A 83 -3.42 15.18 -4.61
C GLY A 83 -2.04 14.52 -4.62
N ASP A 84 -0.99 15.30 -4.38
CA ASP A 84 0.41 14.84 -4.38
C ASP A 84 0.87 14.26 -3.02
N SER A 85 -0.07 14.04 -2.10
CA SER A 85 0.21 13.56 -0.75
C SER A 85 -0.47 12.23 -0.44
N LEU A 86 0.15 11.43 0.43
CA LEU A 86 -0.45 10.22 1.00
C LEU A 86 -1.00 10.50 2.40
N LYS A 87 -2.28 10.25 2.61
CA LYS A 87 -2.94 10.36 3.91
C LYS A 87 -3.12 8.99 4.54
N ILE A 88 -2.82 8.87 5.82
CA ILE A 88 -3.10 7.66 6.59
C ILE A 88 -4.57 7.66 7.04
N ASP A 89 -5.31 6.59 6.75
CA ASP A 89 -6.71 6.45 7.17
C ASP A 89 -6.82 6.48 8.70
N GLY A 90 -7.77 7.29 9.19
CA GLY A 90 -7.98 7.48 10.63
C GLY A 90 -6.95 8.36 11.33
N SER A 91 -6.02 8.98 10.59
CA SER A 91 -5.02 9.90 11.13
C SER A 91 -5.06 11.27 10.45
N SER A 92 -4.56 12.29 11.15
CA SER A 92 -4.25 13.60 10.57
C SER A 92 -2.91 13.62 9.84
N LEU A 93 -2.11 12.55 9.99
CA LEU A 93 -0.80 12.43 9.37
C LEU A 93 -0.89 12.35 7.84
N THR A 94 -0.07 13.18 7.21
CA THR A 94 0.09 13.27 5.77
C THR A 94 1.57 13.07 5.44
N LEU A 95 1.83 12.30 4.40
CA LEU A 95 3.16 12.07 3.85
C LEU A 95 3.27 12.80 2.52
N THR A 96 4.38 13.50 2.30
CA THR A 96 4.70 14.17 1.05
C THR A 96 5.82 13.43 0.33
N LYS A 97 5.70 13.35 -1.00
CA LYS A 97 6.72 12.70 -1.82
C LYS A 97 7.98 13.56 -1.86
N ILE A 98 9.13 12.96 -1.58
CA ILE A 98 10.43 13.64 -1.59
C ILE A 98 11.39 13.07 -2.64
N LYS A 99 11.11 11.86 -3.14
CA LYS A 99 11.81 11.21 -4.27
C LYS A 99 10.86 10.29 -5.02
#